data_AF-A0A812XXD8-F1
#
_entry.id   AF-A0A812XXD8-F1
#
_cell.length_a   1.000
_cell.length_b   1.000
_cell.length_c   1.000
_cell.angle_alpha   90.00
_cell.angle_beta   90.00
_cell.angle_gamma   90.00
#
_symmetry.space_group_name_H-M   'P 1'
#
loop_
_entity.id
_entity.type
_entity.pdbx_description
1 polymer ?
#
loop_
_entity_poly.entity_id
_entity_poly.type
_entity_poly.pdbx_seq_one_letter_code
_entity_poly.pdbx_strand_id
1 'polypeptide(L)'
;MPKINRLCQSVCSLCPDGHSSPDLVQVLPFGTFRFGGREGCIDRGLLKAKLPARQSILLSDASQSSALEQSFPDFHRVFLTEAVRSTKQIVLGAAAFQISATGERNSCLDSDGPPLKTYIFESDRVKSTLQNYCQHTISAFLDLIRAYPGLSFDDSLAVIVPDSFVRDGFRLLLQAALEEEIPTRKLRLVSFEESLMFLLPKVADELGEECIVLDSIENAKGLEQLFVMAVGMDAKINSPGIALD
;
A
#
# COMPACT_ATOMS: atom_id res chain seq x y z
N MET A 1 -14.64 22.79 -5.36
CA MET A 1 -15.77 22.27 -6.15
C MET A 1 -16.45 21.14 -5.37
N PRO A 2 -17.75 21.23 -5.06
CA PRO A 2 -18.42 20.32 -4.14
C PRO A 2 -19.19 19.21 -4.88
N LYS A 3 -18.82 17.94 -4.72
CA LYS A 3 -19.65 16.78 -5.17
C LYS A 3 -19.63 15.56 -4.24
N ILE A 4 -19.04 15.62 -3.04
CA ILE A 4 -19.00 14.49 -2.09
C ILE A 4 -20.30 14.36 -1.26
N ASN A 5 -21.12 15.42 -1.15
CA ASN A 5 -22.32 15.41 -0.30
C ASN A 5 -23.55 14.66 -0.86
N ARG A 6 -23.48 14.05 -2.07
CA ARG A 6 -24.67 13.39 -2.66
C ARG A 6 -24.77 11.88 -2.39
N LEU A 7 -23.70 11.18 -2.01
CA LEU A 7 -23.81 9.74 -1.73
C LEU A 7 -24.40 9.45 -0.35
N CYS A 8 -24.12 10.26 0.67
CA CYS A 8 -24.69 10.05 2.01
C CYS A 8 -26.21 10.26 2.07
N GLN A 9 -26.79 11.03 1.14
CA GLN A 9 -28.24 11.26 1.12
C GLN A 9 -29.04 10.14 0.43
N SER A 10 -28.42 9.34 -0.43
CA SER A 10 -29.11 8.27 -1.17
C SER A 10 -29.40 7.03 -0.33
N VAL A 11 -28.67 6.82 0.77
CA VAL A 11 -28.86 5.65 1.65
C VAL A 11 -29.88 5.94 2.77
N CYS A 12 -30.13 7.21 3.08
CA CYS A 12 -31.11 7.61 4.10
C CYS A 12 -32.58 7.60 3.62
N SER A 13 -32.86 7.43 2.33
CA SER A 13 -34.23 7.55 1.78
C SER A 13 -35.02 6.23 1.67
N LEU A 14 -34.58 5.15 2.33
CA LEU A 14 -35.19 3.82 2.23
C LEU A 14 -35.79 3.26 3.54
N CYS A 15 -36.22 4.12 4.46
CA CYS A 15 -37.01 3.69 5.62
C CYS A 15 -38.27 4.58 5.80
N PRO A 16 -39.49 4.05 5.61
CA PRO A 16 -40.67 4.67 6.18
C PRO A 16 -40.75 4.33 7.68
N ASP A 17 -41.28 5.30 8.41
CA ASP A 17 -41.76 5.22 9.79
C ASP A 17 -40.72 5.25 10.91
N GLY A 18 -40.84 6.32 11.70
CA GLY A 18 -39.88 6.71 12.71
C GLY A 18 -39.97 5.89 13.97
N HIS A 19 -38.81 5.71 14.59
CA HIS A 19 -38.65 5.85 16.03
C HIS A 19 -37.20 6.27 16.31
N SER A 20 -37.10 7.35 17.08
CA SER A 20 -35.92 8.10 17.43
C SER A 20 -35.00 7.35 18.41
N SER A 21 -33.74 7.13 18.02
CA SER A 21 -32.53 7.05 18.87
C SER A 21 -31.29 7.10 17.95
N PRO A 22 -30.14 7.65 18.36
CA PRO A 22 -29.01 7.88 17.46
C PRO A 22 -28.29 6.56 17.18
N ASP A 23 -28.35 6.08 15.94
CA ASP A 23 -27.64 4.89 15.49
C ASP A 23 -26.13 5.16 15.43
N LEU A 24 -25.40 4.56 16.37
CA LEU A 24 -23.94 4.57 16.37
C LEU A 24 -23.46 3.55 15.32
N VAL A 25 -23.24 4.00 14.09
CA VAL A 25 -22.58 3.20 13.05
C VAL A 25 -21.10 3.10 13.40
N GLN A 26 -20.70 1.96 13.97
CA GLN A 26 -19.30 1.71 14.32
C GLN A 26 -18.57 1.15 13.09
N VAL A 27 -17.87 2.04 12.37
CA VAL A 27 -16.95 1.66 11.29
C VAL A 27 -15.64 1.22 11.94
N LEU A 28 -15.32 -0.07 11.88
CA LEU A 28 -14.01 -0.57 12.32
C LEU A 28 -12.99 -0.34 11.20
N PRO A 29 -11.89 0.41 11.44
CA PRO A 29 -10.85 0.59 10.44
C PRO A 29 -10.07 -0.71 10.21
N PHE A 30 -9.39 -0.80 9.06
CA PHE A 30 -8.47 -1.87 8.70
C PHE A 30 -7.39 -2.05 9.78
N GLY A 31 -7.64 -2.99 10.69
CA GLY A 31 -6.66 -3.50 11.63
C GLY A 31 -6.46 -4.97 11.35
N THR A 32 -5.20 -5.38 11.19
CA THR A 32 -4.80 -6.79 11.17
C THR A 32 -5.18 -7.38 12.53
N PHE A 33 -6.36 -7.99 12.63
CA PHE A 33 -6.71 -8.76 13.81
C PHE A 33 -5.85 -10.03 13.81
N ARG A 34 -4.73 -10.02 14.54
CA ARG A 34 -4.07 -11.26 14.95
C ARG A 34 -4.95 -11.94 16.00
N PHE A 35 -5.84 -12.82 15.54
CA PHE A 35 -6.55 -13.72 16.43
C PHE A 35 -5.64 -14.91 16.77
N GLY A 36 -5.24 -15.00 18.04
CA GLY A 36 -4.66 -16.21 18.61
C GLY A 36 -5.72 -17.31 18.64
N GLY A 37 -5.77 -18.10 17.58
CA GLY A 37 -6.66 -19.23 17.37
C GLY A 37 -6.34 -19.82 16.01
N ARG A 38 -6.39 -21.16 15.89
CA ARG A 38 -5.99 -21.92 14.69
C ARG A 38 -6.40 -21.23 13.38
N GLU A 39 -5.48 -21.26 12.43
CA GLU A 39 -5.54 -20.68 11.09
C GLU A 39 -6.95 -20.68 10.46
N GLY A 40 -7.37 -19.52 9.94
CA GLY A 40 -8.32 -19.43 8.83
C GLY A 40 -9.81 -19.23 9.14
N CYS A 41 -10.27 -19.15 10.39
CA CYS A 41 -11.70 -19.00 10.68
C CYS A 41 -12.03 -17.74 11.50
N ILE A 42 -12.91 -16.89 10.98
CA ILE A 42 -13.52 -15.81 11.76
C ILE A 42 -14.42 -16.47 12.82
N ASP A 43 -13.96 -16.47 14.08
CA ASP A 43 -14.70 -17.07 15.18
C ASP A 43 -16.03 -16.32 15.41
N ARG A 44 -17.13 -16.96 15.00
CA ARG A 44 -18.51 -16.48 15.15
C ARG A 44 -18.85 -16.14 16.61
N GLY A 45 -18.17 -16.77 17.57
CA GLY A 45 -18.35 -16.51 18.99
C GLY A 45 -17.83 -15.13 19.39
N LEU A 46 -16.75 -14.65 18.78
CA LEU A 46 -16.04 -13.46 19.25
C LEU A 46 -16.72 -12.16 18.81
N LEU A 47 -17.26 -12.11 17.59
CA LEU A 47 -18.04 -10.96 17.09
C LEU A 47 -19.40 -10.85 17.79
N LYS A 48 -20.10 -11.97 18.00
CA LYS A 48 -21.42 -11.98 18.66
C LYS A 48 -21.34 -11.77 20.18
N ALA A 49 -20.27 -12.23 20.85
CA ALA A 49 -20.16 -12.12 22.31
C ALA A 49 -19.62 -10.76 22.78
N LYS A 50 -18.80 -10.05 21.97
CA LYS A 50 -18.15 -8.80 22.41
C LYS A 50 -18.81 -7.51 21.94
N LEU A 51 -19.63 -7.56 20.89
CA LEU A 51 -20.28 -6.37 20.32
C LEU A 51 -21.75 -6.66 20.01
N PRO A 52 -22.68 -6.36 20.93
CA PRO A 52 -24.11 -6.50 20.67
C PRO A 52 -24.56 -5.39 19.69
N ALA A 53 -24.26 -5.57 18.42
CA ALA A 53 -24.71 -4.70 17.34
C ALA A 53 -26.01 -5.25 16.73
N ARG A 54 -26.99 -4.37 16.47
CA ARG A 54 -28.24 -4.75 15.77
C ARG A 54 -28.00 -5.11 14.31
N GLN A 55 -27.00 -4.48 13.69
CA GLN A 55 -26.60 -4.69 12.30
C GLN A 55 -25.09 -4.56 12.19
N SER A 56 -24.46 -5.37 11.34
CA SER A 56 -23.01 -5.35 11.09
C SER A 56 -22.75 -5.38 9.60
N ILE A 57 -21.88 -4.49 9.12
CA ILE A 57 -21.39 -4.48 7.74
C ILE A 57 -19.91 -4.89 7.80
N LEU A 58 -19.54 -5.86 6.98
CA LEU A 58 -18.16 -6.30 6.84
C LEU A 58 -17.60 -5.75 5.53
N LEU A 59 -16.47 -5.06 5.62
CA LEU A 59 -15.71 -4.55 4.48
C LEU A 59 -14.42 -5.36 4.36
N SER A 60 -14.16 -5.93 3.19
CA SER A 60 -12.98 -6.78 2.98
C SER A 60 -12.56 -6.76 1.52
N ASP A 61 -11.27 -6.89 1.28
CA ASP A 61 -10.70 -7.26 -0.01
C ASP A 61 -10.03 -8.64 0.14
N ALA A 62 -10.57 -9.65 -0.54
CA ALA A 62 -10.07 -11.01 -0.46
C ALA A 62 -8.66 -11.15 -1.07
N SER A 63 -8.31 -10.31 -2.05
CA SER A 63 -7.00 -10.34 -2.71
C SER A 63 -5.87 -9.84 -1.80
N GLN A 64 -6.20 -9.09 -0.75
CA GLN A 64 -5.26 -8.57 0.25
C GLN A 64 -5.11 -9.50 1.46
N SER A 65 -5.63 -10.73 1.39
CA SER A 65 -5.52 -11.65 2.51
C SER A 65 -4.16 -12.34 2.58
N SER A 66 -3.64 -12.47 3.80
CA SER A 66 -2.56 -13.39 4.10
C SER A 66 -3.02 -14.84 4.36
N ALA A 67 -4.34 -15.09 4.44
CA ALA A 67 -4.89 -16.42 4.67
C ALA A 67 -5.12 -17.15 3.34
N LEU A 68 -4.63 -18.38 3.24
CA LEU A 68 -4.80 -19.26 2.07
C LEU A 68 -6.27 -19.61 1.82
N GLU A 69 -7.06 -19.77 2.88
CA GLU A 69 -8.50 -19.97 2.81
C GLU A 69 -9.21 -18.93 3.67
N GLN A 70 -10.12 -18.17 3.06
CA GLN A 70 -10.99 -17.23 3.75
C GLN A 70 -12.41 -17.76 3.78
N SER A 71 -12.96 -17.93 4.99
CA SER A 71 -14.39 -18.16 5.18
C SER A 71 -15.04 -16.94 5.82
N PHE A 72 -15.95 -16.31 5.09
CA PHE A 72 -16.81 -15.26 5.62
C PHE A 72 -18.15 -15.88 6.06
N PRO A 73 -18.78 -15.36 7.14
CA PRO A 73 -20.14 -15.74 7.47
C PRO A 73 -21.10 -15.49 6.30
N ASP A 74 -22.23 -16.18 6.31
CA ASP A 74 -23.24 -16.05 5.27
C ASP A 74 -23.91 -14.67 5.39
N PHE A 75 -23.49 -13.75 4.52
CA PHE A 75 -23.92 -12.36 4.44
C PHE A 75 -24.29 -12.02 3.00
N HIS A 76 -25.20 -11.06 2.82
CA HIS A 76 -25.44 -10.46 1.51
C HIS A 76 -24.17 -9.72 1.05
N ARG A 77 -23.61 -10.14 -0.08
CA ARG A 77 -22.35 -9.60 -0.60
C ARG A 77 -22.62 -8.57 -1.68
N VAL A 78 -21.94 -7.43 -1.55
CA VAL A 78 -21.91 -6.37 -2.57
C VAL A 78 -20.45 -6.17 -2.96
N PHE A 79 -20.16 -6.20 -4.25
CA PHE A 79 -18.83 -5.97 -4.79
C PHE A 79 -18.72 -4.53 -5.31
N LEU A 80 -17.62 -3.87 -4.94
CA LEU A 80 -17.24 -2.58 -5.52
C LEU A 80 -16.20 -2.84 -6.60
N THR A 81 -16.46 -2.38 -7.82
CA THR A 81 -15.67 -2.71 -9.03
C THR A 81 -14.85 -1.55 -9.56
N GLU A 82 -14.94 -0.37 -8.92
CA GLU A 82 -14.29 0.85 -9.38
C GLU A 82 -13.17 1.28 -8.42
N ALA A 83 -11.95 1.39 -8.96
CA ALA A 83 -10.79 1.92 -8.27
C ALA A 83 -10.59 3.41 -8.58
N VAL A 84 -10.40 4.23 -7.53
CA VAL A 84 -10.29 5.70 -7.62
C VAL A 84 -9.05 6.28 -6.93
N ARG A 85 -8.12 5.42 -6.50
CA ARG A 85 -6.92 5.81 -5.71
C ARG A 85 -5.60 5.69 -6.48
N SER A 86 -5.64 5.10 -7.67
CA SER A 86 -4.46 4.83 -8.49
C SER A 86 -4.79 5.03 -9.96
N THR A 87 -3.75 5.21 -10.77
CA THR A 87 -3.89 5.40 -12.21
C THR A 87 -4.37 4.12 -12.90
N LYS A 88 -5.00 4.25 -14.08
CA LYS A 88 -5.53 3.09 -14.81
C LYS A 88 -4.47 2.03 -15.08
N GLN A 89 -3.25 2.45 -15.41
CA GLN A 89 -2.16 1.52 -15.70
C GLN A 89 -1.74 0.69 -14.49
N ILE A 90 -1.69 1.28 -13.30
CA ILE A 90 -1.39 0.55 -12.06
C ILE A 90 -2.49 -0.46 -11.77
N VAL A 91 -3.76 -0.05 -11.87
CA VAL A 91 -4.92 -0.92 -11.62
C VAL A 91 -4.95 -2.09 -12.60
N LEU A 92 -4.73 -1.83 -13.89
CA LEU A 92 -4.67 -2.87 -14.93
C LEU A 92 -3.49 -3.83 -14.74
N GLY A 93 -2.32 -3.32 -14.37
CA GLY A 93 -1.14 -4.13 -14.08
C GLY A 93 -1.35 -5.04 -12.87
N ALA A 94 -1.94 -4.51 -11.79
CA ALA A 94 -2.25 -5.27 -10.59
C ALA A 94 -3.34 -6.33 -10.82
N ALA A 95 -4.35 -6.01 -11.64
CA ALA A 95 -5.45 -6.94 -11.95
C ALA A 95 -4.96 -8.27 -12.57
N ALA A 96 -3.82 -8.27 -13.27
CA ALA A 96 -3.23 -9.49 -13.84
C ALA A 96 -2.72 -10.49 -12.78
N PHE A 97 -2.46 -10.02 -11.55
CA PHE A 97 -1.94 -10.82 -10.44
C PHE A 97 -3.00 -11.11 -9.36
N GLN A 98 -4.22 -10.63 -9.53
CA GLN A 98 -5.31 -10.92 -8.60
C GLN A 98 -5.76 -12.37 -8.76
N ILE A 99 -5.74 -13.13 -7.67
CA ILE A 99 -6.30 -14.49 -7.59
C ILE A 99 -7.83 -14.34 -7.69
N SER A 100 -8.34 -14.44 -8.91
CA SER A 100 -9.73 -14.16 -9.22
C SER A 100 -10.69 -15.18 -8.60
N ALA A 101 -11.52 -14.75 -7.64
CA ALA A 101 -12.71 -15.51 -7.22
C ALA A 101 -13.91 -15.28 -8.14
N THR A 102 -13.94 -14.19 -8.91
CA THR A 102 -14.98 -13.90 -9.92
C THR A 102 -14.37 -13.02 -11.02
N GLY A 103 -14.65 -13.32 -12.29
CA GLY A 103 -14.01 -12.72 -13.47
C GLY A 103 -14.38 -11.25 -13.75
N GLU A 104 -14.81 -10.48 -12.76
CA GLU A 104 -15.10 -9.06 -12.91
C GLU A 104 -13.80 -8.26 -12.79
N ARG A 105 -13.39 -7.65 -13.91
CA ARG A 105 -12.21 -6.78 -13.93
C ARG A 105 -12.53 -5.47 -13.23
N ASN A 106 -11.72 -5.13 -12.23
CA ASN A 106 -11.73 -3.80 -11.63
C ASN A 106 -11.48 -2.74 -12.71
N SER A 107 -12.39 -1.77 -12.81
CA SER A 107 -12.24 -0.62 -13.70
C SER A 107 -11.66 0.56 -12.92
N CYS A 108 -11.02 1.51 -13.60
CA CYS A 108 -10.43 2.69 -12.99
C CYS A 108 -11.02 3.95 -13.60
N LEU A 109 -11.52 4.85 -12.75
CA LEU A 109 -12.11 6.13 -13.16
C LEU A 109 -11.11 7.30 -13.21
N ASP A 110 -9.85 7.05 -12.85
CA ASP A 110 -8.80 8.07 -12.79
C ASP A 110 -8.11 8.27 -14.16
N SER A 111 -7.12 9.15 -14.19
CA SER A 111 -6.22 9.34 -15.32
C SER A 111 -5.47 8.06 -15.69
N ASP A 112 -5.03 7.96 -16.94
CA ASP A 112 -4.28 6.79 -17.42
C ASP A 112 -2.93 6.64 -16.69
N GLY A 113 -2.37 7.76 -16.22
CA GLY A 113 -1.08 7.82 -15.57
C GLY A 113 0.11 7.70 -16.54
N PRO A 114 1.33 7.96 -16.04
CA PRO A 114 2.54 7.72 -16.81
C PRO A 114 2.80 6.21 -17.01
N PRO A 115 3.55 5.82 -18.07
CA PRO A 115 3.98 4.45 -18.26
C PRO A 115 4.76 3.91 -17.07
N LEU A 116 4.47 2.68 -16.66
CA LEU A 116 5.29 1.95 -15.69
C LEU A 116 6.70 1.74 -16.26
N LYS A 117 7.72 2.11 -15.50
CA LYS A 117 9.12 2.00 -15.91
C LYS A 117 9.82 0.90 -15.13
N THR A 118 10.48 0.00 -15.85
CA THR A 118 11.19 -1.15 -15.29
C THR A 118 12.68 -1.04 -15.58
N TYR A 119 13.51 -1.37 -14.58
CA TYR A 119 14.96 -1.49 -14.73
C TYR A 119 15.35 -2.96 -14.50
N ILE A 120 15.59 -3.68 -15.59
CA ILE A 120 15.98 -5.09 -15.56
C ILE A 120 17.47 -5.16 -15.92
N PHE A 121 18.23 -5.90 -15.12
CA PHE A 121 19.66 -6.06 -15.30
C PHE A 121 20.09 -7.47 -14.90
N GLU A 122 21.25 -7.90 -15.40
CA GLU A 122 21.86 -9.17 -15.02
C GLU A 122 22.79 -8.98 -13.81
N SER A 123 22.87 -9.99 -12.95
CA SER A 123 23.79 -9.93 -11.82
C SER A 123 25.24 -10.03 -12.29
N ASP A 124 25.99 -8.96 -12.06
CA ASP A 124 27.42 -8.96 -12.33
C ASP A 124 28.15 -9.80 -11.27
N ARG A 125 29.15 -10.58 -11.69
CA ARG A 125 30.00 -11.32 -10.73
C ARG A 125 30.92 -10.40 -9.91
N VAL A 126 31.07 -9.15 -10.33
CA VAL A 126 32.03 -8.18 -9.78
C VAL A 126 31.37 -7.25 -8.76
N LYS A 127 30.12 -6.83 -8.99
CA LYS A 127 29.36 -5.96 -8.09
C LYS A 127 28.43 -6.79 -7.24
N SER A 128 28.20 -6.38 -6.00
CA SER A 128 27.14 -7.00 -5.20
C SER A 128 25.78 -6.68 -5.82
N THR A 129 24.81 -7.60 -5.73
CA THR A 129 23.46 -7.39 -6.26
C THR A 129 22.83 -6.10 -5.70
N LEU A 130 23.08 -5.79 -4.42
CA LEU A 130 22.63 -4.55 -3.78
C LEU A 130 23.21 -3.29 -4.42
N GLN A 131 24.47 -3.31 -4.87
CA GLN A 131 25.06 -2.19 -5.59
C GLN A 131 24.38 -1.97 -6.94
N ASN A 132 24.04 -3.04 -7.66
CA ASN A 132 23.33 -2.93 -8.92
C ASN A 132 21.91 -2.37 -8.70
N TYR A 133 21.17 -2.87 -7.70
CA TYR A 133 19.89 -2.28 -7.32
C TYR A 133 20.04 -0.79 -6.98
N CYS A 134 21.09 -0.40 -6.26
CA CYS A 134 21.33 0.99 -5.88
C CYS A 134 21.54 1.87 -7.12
N GLN A 135 22.43 1.46 -8.03
CA GLN A 135 22.74 2.20 -9.25
C GLN A 135 21.48 2.41 -10.13
N HIS A 136 20.66 1.38 -10.28
CA HIS A 136 19.41 1.47 -11.04
C HIS A 136 18.34 2.28 -10.31
N THR A 137 18.32 2.24 -8.98
CA THR A 137 17.43 3.06 -8.16
C THR A 137 17.76 4.55 -8.31
N ILE A 138 19.04 4.93 -8.27
CA ILE A 138 19.48 6.31 -8.54
C ILE A 138 19.10 6.75 -9.96
N SER A 139 19.27 5.86 -10.95
CA SER A 139 18.83 6.15 -12.32
C SER A 139 17.33 6.46 -12.37
N ALA A 140 16.52 5.70 -11.61
CA ALA A 140 15.08 5.95 -11.49
C ALA A 140 14.77 7.29 -10.81
N PHE A 141 15.50 7.67 -9.75
CA PHE A 141 15.39 9.00 -9.15
C PHE A 141 15.67 10.11 -10.16
N LEU A 142 16.78 10.02 -10.90
CA LEU A 142 17.16 11.04 -11.88
C LEU A 142 16.12 11.17 -12.99
N ASP A 143 15.54 10.06 -13.45
CA ASP A 143 14.48 10.09 -14.45
C ASP A 143 13.18 10.70 -13.89
N LEU A 144 12.85 10.47 -12.62
CA LEU A 144 11.70 11.07 -11.96
C LEU A 144 11.87 12.59 -11.80
N ILE A 145 13.06 13.04 -11.40
CA ILE A 145 13.40 14.48 -11.31
C ILE A 145 13.29 15.14 -12.69
N ARG A 146 13.77 14.48 -13.74
CA ARG A 146 13.68 14.98 -15.12
C ARG A 146 12.24 15.03 -15.63
N ALA A 147 11.42 14.05 -15.28
CA ALA A 147 10.02 14.00 -15.70
C ALA A 147 9.14 15.04 -14.97
N TYR A 148 9.45 15.33 -13.70
CA TYR A 148 8.65 16.22 -12.85
C TYR A 148 9.54 17.28 -12.17
N PRO A 149 10.00 18.30 -12.91
CA PRO A 149 10.80 19.38 -12.35
C PRO A 149 9.95 20.17 -11.34
N GLY A 150 10.31 20.12 -10.06
CA GLY A 150 9.58 20.76 -8.96
C GLY A 150 8.77 19.81 -8.08
N LEU A 151 8.81 18.49 -8.34
CA LEU A 151 8.25 17.50 -7.43
C LEU A 151 9.07 17.44 -6.13
N SER A 152 8.44 17.77 -5.00
CA SER A 152 8.99 17.49 -3.67
C SER A 152 8.89 15.99 -3.39
N PHE A 153 9.96 15.41 -2.85
CA PHE A 153 9.96 14.00 -2.43
C PHE A 153 9.45 13.77 -1.02
N ASP A 154 9.27 14.83 -0.23
CA ASP A 154 8.82 14.74 1.16
C ASP A 154 7.46 14.04 1.24
N ASP A 155 7.46 12.84 1.80
CA ASP A 155 6.31 11.93 1.94
C ASP A 155 5.55 11.66 0.62
N SER A 156 6.18 11.84 -0.54
CA SER A 156 5.54 11.57 -1.85
C SER A 156 6.12 10.35 -2.55
N LEU A 157 7.33 9.93 -2.17
CA LEU A 157 8.04 8.81 -2.78
C LEU A 157 8.43 7.75 -1.74
N ALA A 158 8.09 6.50 -2.03
CA ALA A 158 8.50 5.34 -1.26
C ALA A 158 9.34 4.38 -2.10
N VAL A 159 10.40 3.84 -1.51
CA VAL A 159 11.20 2.75 -2.02
C VAL A 159 10.88 1.52 -1.16
N ILE A 160 10.34 0.48 -1.79
CA ILE A 160 9.91 -0.73 -1.10
C ILE A 160 10.87 -1.86 -1.46
N VAL A 161 11.39 -2.53 -0.44
CA VAL A 161 12.28 -3.69 -0.54
C VAL A 161 11.62 -4.95 0.05
N PRO A 162 12.14 -6.16 -0.22
CA PRO A 162 11.48 -7.40 0.18
C PRO A 162 11.41 -7.59 1.70
N ASP A 163 12.50 -7.28 2.40
CA ASP A 163 12.61 -7.52 3.84
C ASP A 163 13.52 -6.48 4.53
N SER A 164 13.53 -6.51 5.86
CA SER A 164 14.30 -5.58 6.68
C SER A 164 15.82 -5.79 6.57
N PHE A 165 16.29 -7.00 6.27
CA PHE A 165 17.71 -7.27 6.12
C PHE A 165 18.25 -6.62 4.84
N VAL A 166 17.54 -6.78 3.73
CA VAL A 166 17.82 -6.07 2.47
C VAL A 166 17.74 -4.56 2.70
N ARG A 167 16.71 -4.08 3.40
CA ARG A 167 16.54 -2.65 3.73
C ARG A 167 17.78 -2.08 4.42
N ASP A 168 18.26 -2.72 5.48
CA ASP A 168 19.33 -2.16 6.30
C ASP A 168 20.66 -2.10 5.54
N GLY A 169 20.98 -3.14 4.76
CA GLY A 169 22.16 -3.13 3.87
C GLY A 169 22.03 -2.15 2.71
N PHE A 170 20.83 -2.00 2.16
CA PHE A 170 20.55 -1.12 1.03
C PHE A 170 20.52 0.35 1.43
N ARG A 171 20.02 0.68 2.62
CA ARG A 171 19.87 2.05 3.14
C ARG A 171 21.19 2.81 3.11
N LEU A 172 22.26 2.21 3.61
CA LEU A 172 23.58 2.87 3.67
C LEU A 172 24.14 3.15 2.27
N LEU A 173 24.01 2.18 1.36
CA LEU A 173 24.46 2.32 -0.03
C LEU A 173 23.66 3.38 -0.78
N LEU A 174 22.34 3.39 -0.59
CA LEU A 174 21.46 4.33 -1.27
C LEU A 174 21.63 5.75 -0.74
N GLN A 175 21.77 5.94 0.58
CA GLN A 175 21.98 7.26 1.17
C GLN A 175 23.27 7.89 0.63
N ALA A 176 24.38 7.13 0.62
CA ALA A 176 25.64 7.62 0.07
C ALA A 176 25.54 7.97 -1.42
N ALA A 177 24.86 7.14 -2.21
CA ALA A 177 24.69 7.40 -3.65
C ALA A 177 23.76 8.58 -3.94
N LEU A 178 22.73 8.83 -3.11
CA LEU A 178 21.88 10.02 -3.23
C LEU A 178 22.64 11.31 -2.96
N GLU A 179 23.53 11.30 -1.96
CA GLU A 179 24.38 12.44 -1.62
C GLU A 179 25.42 12.74 -2.71
N GLU A 180 25.96 11.70 -3.37
CA GLU A 180 26.93 11.83 -4.46
C GLU A 180 26.30 12.30 -5.77
N GLU A 181 25.18 11.69 -6.18
CA GLU A 181 24.59 11.88 -7.51
C GLU A 181 23.53 12.99 -7.55
N ILE A 182 22.93 13.33 -6.39
CA ILE A 182 21.91 14.38 -6.27
C ILE A 182 22.29 15.37 -5.16
N PRO A 183 23.49 15.99 -5.22
CA PRO A 183 23.96 16.89 -4.16
C PRO A 183 23.15 18.20 -4.06
N THR A 184 22.34 18.50 -5.08
CA THR A 184 21.50 19.70 -5.13
C THR A 184 20.29 19.63 -4.20
N ARG A 185 19.90 18.44 -3.76
CA ARG A 185 18.74 18.21 -2.88
C ARG A 185 19.21 17.48 -1.63
N LYS A 186 18.78 17.92 -0.45
CA LYS A 186 19.07 17.20 0.80
C LYS A 186 18.04 16.10 1.00
N LEU A 187 18.38 14.91 0.52
CA LEU A 187 17.48 13.75 0.57
C LEU A 187 17.82 12.88 1.77
N ARG A 188 16.80 12.56 2.58
CA ARG A 188 16.95 11.70 3.76
C ARG A 188 16.06 10.48 3.66
N LEU A 189 16.64 9.30 3.83
CA LEU A 189 15.87 8.06 3.89
C LEU A 189 15.23 7.89 5.28
N VAL A 190 13.95 7.57 5.34
CA VAL A 190 13.17 7.33 6.58
C VAL A 190 12.36 6.05 6.48
N SER A 191 12.00 5.45 7.61
CA SER A 191 11.01 4.36 7.62
C SER A 191 9.58 4.91 7.54
N PHE A 192 8.60 4.04 7.29
CA PHE A 192 7.19 4.44 7.39
C PHE A 192 6.83 4.87 8.81
N GLU A 193 7.34 4.15 9.81
CA GLU A 193 7.14 4.50 11.23
C GLU A 193 7.66 5.92 11.53
N GLU A 194 8.87 6.25 11.08
CA GLU A 194 9.46 7.58 11.25
C GLU A 194 8.65 8.66 10.52
N SER A 195 8.25 8.44 9.27
CA SER A 195 7.44 9.39 8.50
C SER A 195 6.11 9.68 9.19
N LEU A 196 5.42 8.63 9.67
CA LEU A 196 4.12 8.77 10.34
C LEU A 196 4.20 9.37 11.74
N MET A 197 5.34 9.34 12.42
CA MET A 197 5.51 10.00 13.71
C MET A 197 5.36 11.53 13.61
N PHE A 198 5.61 12.10 12.43
CA PHE A 198 5.44 13.52 12.16
C PHE A 198 4.05 13.81 11.57
N LEU A 199 2.97 13.50 12.33
CA LEU A 199 1.57 13.73 11.91
C LEU A 199 1.19 15.22 11.73
N LEU A 200 2.06 16.13 12.17
CA LEU A 200 1.85 17.56 11.96
C LEU A 200 2.55 17.97 10.66
N PRO A 201 1.91 18.76 9.78
CA PRO A 201 2.58 19.29 8.61
C PRO A 201 3.84 19.99 9.11
N LYS A 202 5.00 19.49 8.68
CA LYS A 202 6.27 20.16 8.93
C LYS A 202 6.08 21.56 8.39
N VAL A 203 6.02 22.55 9.28
CA VAL A 203 6.18 23.95 8.90
C VAL A 203 7.49 23.96 8.16
N ALA A 204 7.42 24.14 6.82
CA ALA A 204 8.50 23.90 5.87
C ALA A 204 9.85 23.99 6.56
N ASP A 205 10.47 22.83 6.80
CA ASP A 205 11.71 22.77 7.57
C ASP A 205 12.67 23.78 6.93
N GLU A 206 13.14 24.77 7.70
CA GLU A 206 13.98 25.87 7.17
C GLU A 206 15.25 25.35 6.48
N LEU A 207 15.53 24.06 6.64
CA LEU A 207 16.67 23.31 6.13
C LEU A 207 16.50 22.75 4.71
N GLY A 208 15.27 22.73 4.16
CA GLY A 208 14.98 22.22 2.81
C GLY A 208 15.28 20.73 2.61
N GLU A 209 15.19 19.94 3.68
CA GLU A 209 15.37 18.49 3.63
C GLU A 209 14.08 17.78 3.19
N GLU A 210 14.21 16.79 2.32
CA GLU A 210 13.10 16.03 1.78
C GLU A 210 13.23 14.56 2.21
N CYS A 211 12.18 14.04 2.83
CA CYS A 211 12.17 12.67 3.34
C CYS A 211 11.64 11.71 2.29
N ILE A 212 12.41 10.68 1.97
CA ILE A 212 12.00 9.57 1.11
C ILE A 212 11.81 8.34 1.99
N VAL A 213 10.67 7.67 1.86
CA VAL A 213 10.43 6.44 2.61
C VAL A 213 11.24 5.30 2.00
N LEU A 214 11.98 4.56 2.81
CA LEU A 214 12.62 3.29 2.47
C LEU A 214 12.22 2.25 3.51
N ASP A 215 11.41 1.27 3.13
CA ASP A 215 10.98 0.23 4.06
C ASP A 215 10.67 -1.12 3.38
N SER A 216 10.43 -2.13 4.20
CA SER A 216 10.02 -3.45 3.71
C SER A 216 8.55 -3.46 3.25
N ILE A 217 8.23 -4.38 2.34
CA ILE A 217 6.86 -4.58 1.85
C ILE A 217 5.87 -4.90 2.97
N GLU A 218 6.31 -5.57 4.03
CA GLU A 218 5.47 -5.89 5.19
C GLU A 218 5.03 -4.63 5.95
N ASN A 219 5.90 -3.63 6.04
CA ASN A 219 5.61 -2.35 6.70
C ASN A 219 4.79 -1.39 5.83
N ALA A 220 4.71 -1.63 4.52
CA ALA A 220 3.93 -0.81 3.59
C ALA A 220 2.42 -1.11 3.61
N LYS A 221 1.98 -2.14 4.36
CA LYS A 221 0.58 -2.59 4.36
C LYS A 221 -0.38 -1.50 4.84
N GLY A 222 -1.31 -1.12 3.98
CA GLY A 222 -2.32 -0.09 4.27
C GLY A 222 -1.82 1.35 4.14
N LEU A 223 -0.58 1.55 3.69
CA LEU A 223 0.02 2.86 3.42
C LEU A 223 0.07 3.12 1.91
N GLU A 224 0.04 4.40 1.55
CA GLU A 224 0.01 4.84 0.15
C GLU A 224 0.98 5.99 -0.06
N GLN A 225 1.63 5.99 -1.23
CA GLN A 225 2.47 7.08 -1.70
C GLN A 225 2.11 7.46 -3.12
N LEU A 226 2.46 8.69 -3.52
CA LEU A 226 2.25 9.17 -4.88
C LEU A 226 3.12 8.41 -5.90
N PHE A 227 4.37 8.11 -5.52
CA PHE A 227 5.30 7.30 -6.30
C PHE A 227 5.86 6.16 -5.46
N VAL A 228 5.96 4.98 -6.06
CA VAL A 228 6.53 3.79 -5.42
C VAL A 228 7.58 3.17 -6.34
N MET A 229 8.78 2.94 -5.83
CA MET A 229 9.84 2.18 -6.48
C MET A 229 9.96 0.82 -5.77
N ALA A 230 9.60 -0.25 -6.47
CA ALA A 230 9.78 -1.61 -5.95
C ALA A 230 11.17 -2.14 -6.36
N VAL A 231 11.99 -2.50 -5.37
CA VAL A 231 13.39 -2.91 -5.57
C VAL A 231 13.59 -4.32 -5.03
N GLY A 232 14.27 -5.20 -5.77
CA GLY A 232 14.60 -6.56 -5.32
C GLY A 232 13.42 -7.54 -5.26
N MET A 233 12.32 -7.26 -5.96
CA MET A 233 11.11 -8.10 -5.99
C MET A 233 11.20 -9.26 -7.01
N ASP A 234 12.42 -9.66 -7.37
CA ASP A 234 12.74 -10.72 -8.34
C ASP A 234 13.02 -12.08 -7.68
N ALA A 235 13.01 -12.13 -6.34
CA ALA A 235 13.07 -13.39 -5.62
C ALA A 235 11.90 -14.30 -6.02
N LYS A 236 12.20 -15.60 -6.20
CA LYS A 236 11.14 -16.58 -6.42
C LYS A 236 10.20 -16.56 -5.23
N ILE A 237 8.91 -16.47 -5.52
CA ILE A 237 7.87 -16.75 -4.54
C ILE A 237 8.02 -18.23 -4.21
N ASN A 238 8.75 -18.54 -3.14
CA ASN A 238 8.78 -19.88 -2.60
C ASN A 238 7.34 -20.16 -2.14
N SER A 239 6.68 -21.12 -2.80
CA SER A 239 5.36 -21.58 -2.42
C SER A 239 5.33 -21.80 -0.91
N PRO A 240 4.35 -21.25 -0.16
CA PRO A 240 4.22 -21.60 1.24
C PRO A 240 3.87 -23.09 1.33
N GLY A 241 4.77 -23.88 1.90
CA GLY A 241 4.47 -25.23 2.37
C GLY A 241 4.91 -26.39 1.48
N ILE A 242 6.21 -26.58 1.29
CA ILE A 242 6.84 -27.90 1.49
C ILE A 242 8.18 -27.64 2.18
N ALA A 243 8.27 -28.02 3.46
CA ALA A 243 9.54 -28.07 4.16
C ALA A 243 10.48 -29.01 3.38
N LEU A 244 11.67 -28.52 3.04
CA LEU A 244 12.73 -29.39 2.55
C LEU A 244 13.30 -30.13 3.76
N ASP A 245 13.12 -31.45 3.76
CA ASP A 245 13.93 -32.40 4.55
C ASP A 245 15.42 -32.31 4.16
#